data_AF-A0AB39Z303-F1
#
_entry.id   AF-A0AB39Z303-F1
#
_cell.length_a   1.000
_cell.length_b   1.000
_cell.length_c   1.000
_cell.angle_alpha   90.00
_cell.angle_beta   90.00
_cell.angle_gamma   90.00
#
_symmetry.space_group_name_H-M   'P 1'
#
loop_
_entity.id
_entity.type
_entity.pdbx_description
1 polymer ?
#
loop_
_entity_poly.entity_id
_entity_poly.type
_entity_poly.pdbx_seq_one_letter_code
_entity_poly.pdbx_strand_id
1 'polypeptide(L)'
;MVTTSVIADLCIFLLTWNVGTHSPREQDLSSLLSLNGNTTCPDNQLPDIYVIGFQEVSTSQVLKIFQDDPWVLKIAGALQDHQFVKVDSKQLQGILITMFAQHKHIPHMKNIESEATRTGLGGLWGNKGAVSIRLSLYGTGVAFVCSHLAAHDDKLKERIEDYHQIVDNHKYNAEGYRRIFDHDFVFWFGDLNFRLSGEMSAWDVRTDVENMRYADLLKLDQLNLLREKGSAFSLLEEQQPDFAPTFKFVEGTNNYNLKRRPAWCDRILHRVQSNIYPGITLSANQLSYQSHMDYMLSDHKPVSATFSYKVDAANRTFTDEELHEMTHGAAPSTTAPNVSLTFAFAVLVALSCTQL
;
A
#
# COMPACT_ATOMS: atom_id res chain seq x y z
N MET A 1 -0.96 39.18 -2.20
CA MET A 1 -1.67 37.93 -2.55
C MET A 1 -0.64 36.82 -2.50
N VAL A 2 -0.88 35.75 -1.75
CA VAL A 2 0.01 34.59 -1.75
C VAL A 2 -0.25 33.83 -3.05
N THR A 3 0.77 33.68 -3.89
CA THR A 3 0.65 32.88 -5.12
C THR A 3 1.00 31.43 -4.79
N THR A 4 0.10 30.49 -5.06
CA THR A 4 0.36 29.05 -4.87
C THR A 4 0.63 28.39 -6.22
N SER A 5 1.71 27.61 -6.31
CA SER A 5 2.01 26.74 -7.46
C SER A 5 1.94 25.28 -7.06
N VAL A 6 1.26 24.46 -7.86
CA VAL A 6 1.12 23.01 -7.64
C VAL A 6 2.36 22.31 -8.23
N ILE A 7 3.11 21.57 -7.41
CA ILE A 7 4.22 20.71 -7.86
C ILE A 7 3.68 19.34 -8.25
N ALA A 8 2.76 18.81 -7.43
CA ALA A 8 2.07 17.55 -7.68
C ALA A 8 0.62 17.63 -7.23
N ASP A 9 -0.28 17.08 -8.05
CA ASP A 9 -1.67 16.79 -7.71
C ASP A 9 -2.01 15.45 -8.37
N LEU A 10 -1.96 14.38 -7.58
CA LEU A 10 -2.09 13.00 -8.04
C LEU A 10 -3.27 12.33 -7.34
N CYS A 11 -3.92 11.39 -8.02
CA CYS A 11 -4.81 10.44 -7.37
C CYS A 11 -4.11 9.08 -7.18
N ILE A 12 -3.96 8.65 -5.93
CA ILE A 12 -3.34 7.36 -5.58
C ILE A 12 -4.42 6.38 -5.13
N PHE A 13 -4.47 5.20 -5.74
CA PHE A 13 -5.36 4.11 -5.38
C PHE A 13 -4.59 3.06 -4.58
N LEU A 14 -5.11 2.73 -3.40
CA LEU A 14 -4.61 1.68 -2.52
C LEU A 14 -5.61 0.54 -2.46
N LEU A 15 -5.14 -0.69 -2.51
CA LEU A 15 -5.94 -1.90 -2.34
C LEU A 15 -5.24 -2.86 -1.40
N THR A 16 -5.97 -3.43 -0.45
CA THR A 16 -5.55 -4.59 0.34
C THR A 16 -6.53 -5.74 0.16
N TRP A 17 -6.01 -6.96 -0.03
CA TRP A 17 -6.83 -8.16 -0.06
C TRP A 17 -6.09 -9.40 0.43
N ASN A 18 -6.58 -10.00 1.51
CA ASN A 18 -6.19 -11.36 1.87
C ASN A 18 -6.89 -12.35 0.90
N VAL A 19 -6.11 -13.01 0.04
CA VAL A 19 -6.61 -13.85 -1.06
C VAL A 19 -6.72 -15.33 -0.70
N GLY A 20 -6.46 -15.73 0.57
CA GLY A 20 -6.69 -17.09 1.05
C GLY A 20 -5.98 -18.17 0.23
N THR A 21 -4.79 -17.88 -0.33
CA THR A 21 -3.98 -18.73 -1.23
C THR A 21 -4.60 -19.05 -2.60
N HIS A 22 -5.72 -18.40 -2.94
CA HIS A 22 -6.39 -18.59 -4.21
C HIS A 22 -5.67 -17.94 -5.39
N SER A 23 -5.98 -18.44 -6.59
CA SER A 23 -5.42 -17.96 -7.85
C SER A 23 -6.29 -16.86 -8.48
N PRO A 24 -5.70 -15.84 -9.12
CA PRO A 24 -6.46 -14.75 -9.75
C PRO A 24 -7.07 -15.09 -11.12
N ARG A 25 -6.88 -16.30 -11.64
CA ARG A 25 -7.19 -16.66 -13.05
C ARG A 25 -8.62 -16.25 -13.45
N GLU A 26 -9.59 -16.65 -12.65
CA GLU A 26 -11.02 -16.46 -12.91
C GLU A 26 -11.57 -15.11 -12.41
N GLN A 27 -10.73 -14.23 -11.86
CA GLN A 27 -11.20 -12.95 -11.33
C GLN A 27 -11.24 -11.89 -12.44
N ASP A 28 -12.36 -11.18 -12.57
CA ASP A 28 -12.40 -9.92 -13.31
C ASP A 28 -12.10 -8.77 -12.36
N LEU A 29 -11.03 -8.02 -12.64
CA LEU A 29 -10.55 -6.94 -11.78
C LEU A 29 -11.02 -5.56 -12.24
N SER A 30 -11.82 -5.48 -13.31
CA SER A 30 -12.23 -4.20 -13.91
C SER A 30 -12.97 -3.30 -12.93
N SER A 31 -13.91 -3.85 -12.15
CA SER A 31 -14.64 -3.09 -11.13
C SER A 31 -13.77 -2.78 -9.91
N LEU A 32 -13.01 -3.78 -9.42
CA LEU A 32 -12.11 -3.61 -8.27
C LEU A 32 -11.09 -2.49 -8.46
N LEU A 33 -10.54 -2.40 -9.67
CA LEU A 33 -9.56 -1.38 -10.05
C LEU A 33 -10.22 -0.11 -10.62
N SER A 34 -11.56 0.01 -10.57
CA SER A 34 -12.31 1.16 -11.07
C SER A 34 -12.05 1.49 -12.55
N LEU A 35 -11.72 0.49 -13.38
CA LEU A 35 -11.43 0.63 -14.82
C LEU A 35 -12.70 0.83 -15.66
N ASN A 36 -13.87 0.60 -15.07
CA ASN A 36 -15.17 0.81 -15.69
C ASN A 36 -15.68 2.27 -15.61
N GLY A 37 -14.84 3.21 -15.16
CA GLY A 37 -15.20 4.63 -15.08
C GLY A 37 -16.02 5.01 -13.84
N ASN A 38 -15.94 4.21 -12.77
CA ASN A 38 -16.56 4.51 -11.47
C ASN A 38 -15.48 4.83 -10.41
N THR A 39 -14.62 5.79 -10.72
CA THR A 39 -13.52 6.19 -9.83
C THR A 39 -13.92 7.43 -9.03
N THR A 40 -13.34 7.58 -7.84
CA THR A 40 -13.52 8.73 -6.95
C THR A 40 -12.42 9.79 -7.12
N CYS A 41 -11.49 9.56 -8.06
CA CYS A 41 -10.49 10.54 -8.43
C CYS A 41 -11.12 11.76 -9.13
N PRO A 42 -10.45 12.93 -9.09
CA PRO A 42 -10.92 14.14 -9.77
C PRO A 42 -11.24 13.91 -11.24
N ASP A 43 -12.30 14.58 -11.71
CA ASP A 43 -12.82 14.51 -13.09
C ASP A 43 -13.13 13.08 -13.58
N ASN A 44 -13.35 12.14 -12.64
CA ASN A 44 -13.58 10.72 -12.93
C ASN A 44 -12.44 10.09 -13.76
N GLN A 45 -11.21 10.59 -13.61
CA GLN A 45 -10.03 10.02 -14.26
C GLN A 45 -9.52 8.80 -13.52
N LEU A 46 -8.88 7.88 -14.24
CA LEU A 46 -8.20 6.76 -13.59
C LEU A 46 -7.14 7.28 -12.61
N PRO A 47 -6.94 6.60 -11.46
CA PRO A 47 -5.81 6.85 -10.57
C PRO A 47 -4.49 7.02 -11.31
N ASP A 48 -3.64 7.94 -10.88
CA ASP A 48 -2.30 8.14 -11.44
C ASP A 48 -1.34 7.01 -11.02
N ILE A 49 -1.55 6.47 -9.82
CA ILE A 49 -0.74 5.41 -9.22
C ILE A 49 -1.68 4.38 -8.54
N TYR A 50 -1.44 3.10 -8.80
CA TYR A 50 -2.03 1.98 -8.07
C TYR A 50 -0.96 1.34 -7.18
N VAL A 51 -1.27 1.16 -5.90
CA VAL A 51 -0.45 0.37 -4.97
C VAL A 51 -1.33 -0.71 -4.35
N ILE A 52 -0.95 -1.96 -4.57
CA ILE A 52 -1.80 -3.10 -4.25
C ILE A 52 -1.05 -4.05 -3.35
N GLY A 53 -1.68 -4.39 -2.23
CA GLY A 53 -1.20 -5.32 -1.23
C GLY A 53 -2.06 -6.57 -1.19
N PHE A 54 -1.41 -7.73 -1.25
CA PHE A 54 -2.06 -9.01 -1.05
C PHE A 54 -1.49 -9.72 0.16
N GLN A 55 -2.34 -10.46 0.86
CA GLN A 55 -1.95 -11.37 1.93
C GLN A 55 -2.44 -12.78 1.61
N GLU A 56 -1.73 -13.77 2.14
CA GLU A 56 -1.93 -15.19 1.80
C GLU A 56 -1.84 -15.48 0.31
N VAL A 57 -0.95 -14.82 -0.46
CA VAL A 57 -0.64 -15.29 -1.81
C VAL A 57 0.08 -16.66 -1.76
N SER A 58 -0.03 -17.46 -2.82
CA SER A 58 0.55 -18.80 -2.83
C SER A 58 2.09 -18.76 -2.78
N THR A 59 2.69 -19.44 -1.80
CA THR A 59 4.16 -19.52 -1.67
C THR A 59 4.80 -20.61 -2.54
N SER A 60 3.99 -21.39 -3.26
CA SER A 60 4.46 -22.51 -4.10
C SER A 60 5.33 -22.06 -5.28
N GLN A 61 5.35 -20.76 -5.59
CA GLN A 61 6.07 -20.19 -6.72
C GLN A 61 7.42 -19.56 -6.37
N VAL A 62 7.85 -19.59 -5.10
CA VAL A 62 9.18 -19.07 -4.66
C VAL A 62 10.35 -19.73 -5.41
N LEU A 63 10.12 -20.88 -6.07
CA LEU A 63 11.10 -21.57 -6.91
C LEU A 63 11.26 -20.98 -8.34
N LYS A 64 10.47 -19.98 -8.74
CA LYS A 64 10.54 -19.33 -10.07
C LYS A 64 11.11 -17.92 -9.96
N ILE A 65 12.42 -17.84 -9.81
CA ILE A 65 13.21 -16.61 -9.55
C ILE A 65 12.98 -15.48 -10.59
N PHE A 66 12.46 -15.80 -11.80
CA PHE A 66 12.28 -14.84 -12.89
C PHE A 66 10.83 -14.60 -13.32
N GLN A 67 9.84 -15.09 -12.56
CA GLN A 67 8.42 -14.82 -12.84
C GLN A 67 7.79 -14.07 -11.70
N ASP A 68 7.11 -12.97 -12.02
CA ASP A 68 6.22 -12.28 -11.11
C ASP A 68 5.10 -13.20 -10.62
N ASP A 69 4.59 -12.93 -9.42
CA ASP A 69 3.43 -13.63 -8.88
C ASP A 69 2.21 -13.49 -9.82
N PRO A 70 1.37 -14.52 -9.98
CA PRO A 70 0.19 -14.45 -10.84
C PRO A 70 -0.74 -13.27 -10.54
N TRP A 71 -0.82 -12.80 -9.29
CA TRP A 71 -1.59 -11.61 -8.95
C TRP A 71 -0.99 -10.36 -9.57
N VAL A 72 0.33 -10.18 -9.54
CA VAL A 72 1.02 -9.07 -10.22
C VAL A 72 0.76 -9.13 -11.72
N LEU A 73 0.87 -10.31 -12.34
CA LEU A 73 0.61 -10.48 -13.77
C LEU A 73 -0.85 -10.18 -14.15
N LYS A 74 -1.81 -10.57 -13.30
CA LYS A 74 -3.23 -10.28 -13.52
C LYS A 74 -3.51 -8.79 -13.47
N ILE A 75 -2.94 -8.08 -12.49
CA ILE A 75 -3.06 -6.61 -12.41
C ILE A 75 -2.39 -5.96 -13.62
N ALA A 76 -1.18 -6.38 -13.98
CA ALA A 76 -0.47 -5.85 -15.13
C ALA A 76 -1.29 -5.99 -16.42
N GLY A 77 -1.90 -7.16 -16.64
CA GLY A 77 -2.79 -7.38 -17.78
C GLY A 77 -4.04 -6.49 -17.78
N ALA A 78 -4.61 -6.22 -16.61
CA ALA A 78 -5.77 -5.32 -16.49
C ALA A 78 -5.39 -3.84 -16.73
N LEU A 79 -4.17 -3.42 -16.37
CA LEU A 79 -3.72 -2.04 -16.48
C LEU A 79 -2.97 -1.72 -17.78
N GLN A 80 -2.58 -2.74 -18.56
CA GLN A 80 -1.74 -2.59 -19.75
C GLN A 80 -2.35 -1.65 -20.80
N ASP A 81 -3.66 -1.74 -21.04
CA ASP A 81 -4.37 -0.92 -22.04
C ASP A 81 -4.58 0.53 -21.59
N HIS A 82 -4.17 0.86 -20.35
CA HIS A 82 -4.36 2.18 -19.73
C HIS A 82 -3.04 2.94 -19.51
N GLN A 83 -1.96 2.57 -20.23
CA GLN A 83 -0.64 3.22 -20.17
C GLN A 83 0.04 3.19 -18.78
N PHE A 84 -0.28 2.19 -17.97
CA PHE A 84 0.46 1.93 -16.73
C PHE A 84 1.66 1.04 -16.99
N VAL A 85 2.71 1.29 -16.22
CA VAL A 85 3.88 0.41 -16.14
C VAL A 85 4.05 -0.05 -14.71
N LYS A 86 4.54 -1.28 -14.53
CA LYS A 86 4.94 -1.77 -13.20
C LYS A 86 6.16 -0.98 -12.73
N VAL A 87 6.08 -0.40 -11.54
CA VAL A 87 7.17 0.34 -10.91
C VAL A 87 8.05 -0.61 -10.12
N ASP A 88 7.47 -1.32 -9.15
CA ASP A 88 8.18 -2.30 -8.34
C ASP A 88 7.20 -3.29 -7.69
N SER A 89 7.72 -4.42 -7.21
CA SER A 89 6.98 -5.44 -6.46
C SER A 89 7.86 -6.17 -5.46
N LYS A 90 7.34 -6.42 -4.26
CA LYS A 90 8.05 -7.14 -3.20
C LYS A 90 7.17 -8.19 -2.55
N GLN A 91 7.72 -9.38 -2.34
CA GLN A 91 7.03 -10.48 -1.69
C GLN A 91 7.82 -11.00 -0.47
N LEU A 92 7.12 -11.27 0.62
CA LEU A 92 7.59 -11.99 1.80
C LEU A 92 6.62 -13.13 2.12
N GLN A 93 6.98 -14.35 1.71
CA GLN A 93 6.09 -15.51 1.75
C GLN A 93 4.71 -15.17 1.14
N GLY A 94 3.64 -15.19 1.95
CA GLY A 94 2.28 -14.90 1.50
C GLY A 94 1.93 -13.42 1.47
N ILE A 95 2.85 -12.50 1.76
CA ILE A 95 2.61 -11.05 1.74
C ILE A 95 3.24 -10.47 0.48
N LEU A 96 2.48 -9.73 -0.31
CA LEU A 96 2.91 -9.16 -1.59
C LEU A 96 2.48 -7.69 -1.64
N ILE A 97 3.34 -6.84 -2.17
CA ILE A 97 3.01 -5.47 -2.57
C ILE A 97 3.48 -5.25 -4.00
N THR A 98 2.69 -4.54 -4.80
CA THR A 98 3.05 -4.12 -6.17
C THR A 98 2.57 -2.72 -6.45
N MET A 99 3.35 -1.96 -7.21
CA MET A 99 3.03 -0.60 -7.63
C MET A 99 3.00 -0.50 -9.16
N PHE A 100 1.99 0.19 -9.66
CA PHE A 100 1.84 0.57 -11.07
C PHE A 100 1.60 2.06 -11.17
N ALA A 101 2.17 2.72 -12.16
CA ALA A 101 1.99 4.15 -12.37
C ALA A 101 1.80 4.48 -13.86
N GLN A 102 1.03 5.54 -14.15
CA GLN A 102 0.95 6.06 -15.50
C GLN A 102 2.34 6.52 -15.97
N HIS A 103 2.66 6.27 -17.24
CA HIS A 103 3.97 6.58 -17.81
C HIS A 103 4.44 8.03 -17.57
N LYS A 104 3.51 8.99 -17.54
CA LYS A 104 3.79 10.42 -17.30
C LYS A 104 4.44 10.72 -15.95
N HIS A 105 4.30 9.85 -14.93
CA HIS A 105 4.86 10.08 -13.60
C HIS A 105 6.24 9.47 -13.38
N ILE A 106 6.67 8.54 -14.24
CA ILE A 106 7.92 7.80 -14.07
C ILE A 106 9.15 8.72 -13.95
N PRO A 107 9.29 9.82 -14.73
CA PRO A 107 10.41 10.75 -14.56
C PRO A 107 10.51 11.41 -13.18
N HIS A 108 9.40 11.46 -12.44
CA HIS A 108 9.27 12.09 -11.12
C HIS A 108 9.38 11.08 -9.96
N MET A 109 9.71 9.81 -10.27
CA MET A 109 9.92 8.74 -9.30
C MET A 109 11.42 8.43 -9.20
N LYS A 110 12.04 8.79 -8.08
CA LYS A 110 13.48 8.62 -7.82
C LYS A 110 13.68 7.73 -6.58
N ASN A 111 14.84 7.10 -6.44
CA ASN A 111 15.24 6.34 -5.24
C ASN A 111 14.22 5.27 -4.77
N ILE A 112 13.65 4.53 -5.73
CA ILE A 112 12.71 3.43 -5.46
C ILE A 112 13.44 2.32 -4.72
N GLU A 113 12.88 1.88 -3.60
CA GLU A 113 13.44 0.82 -2.76
C GLU A 113 12.32 -0.02 -2.14
N SER A 114 12.53 -1.34 -2.12
CA SER A 114 11.58 -2.30 -1.56
C SER A 114 12.17 -3.14 -0.43
N GLU A 115 11.50 -3.15 0.72
CA GLU A 115 11.98 -3.81 1.94
C GLU A 115 10.92 -4.75 2.54
N ALA A 116 11.36 -5.74 3.32
CA ALA A 116 10.52 -6.69 4.04
C ALA A 116 11.01 -6.92 5.47
N THR A 117 10.09 -6.94 6.43
CA THR A 117 10.36 -7.32 7.83
C THR A 117 9.53 -8.54 8.21
N ARG A 118 10.17 -9.52 8.85
CA ARG A 118 9.52 -10.73 9.37
C ARG A 118 9.18 -10.55 10.84
N THR A 119 7.99 -11.01 11.25
CA THR A 119 7.59 -10.97 12.67
C THR A 119 7.09 -12.31 13.20
N GLY A 120 6.75 -13.28 12.33
CA GLY A 120 6.28 -14.61 12.74
C GLY A 120 7.28 -15.36 13.63
N LEU A 121 6.78 -16.01 14.69
CA LEU A 121 7.60 -16.71 15.71
C LEU A 121 8.76 -15.84 16.26
N GLY A 122 8.50 -14.55 16.54
CA GLY A 122 9.54 -13.63 17.03
C GLY A 122 10.58 -13.27 15.96
N GLY A 123 10.13 -13.18 14.70
CA GLY A 123 10.97 -12.86 13.54
C GLY A 123 11.63 -14.08 12.86
N LEU A 124 11.47 -15.28 13.41
CA LEU A 124 12.06 -16.52 12.86
C LEU A 124 11.32 -17.06 11.63
N TRP A 125 10.02 -16.77 11.50
CA TRP A 125 9.16 -17.26 10.43
C TRP A 125 8.53 -16.10 9.64
N GLY A 126 8.43 -16.25 8.32
CA GLY A 126 8.05 -15.15 7.41
C GLY A 126 6.57 -15.10 7.03
N ASN A 127 5.68 -15.82 7.70
CA ASN A 127 4.25 -15.84 7.35
C ASN A 127 3.46 -14.64 7.90
N LYS A 128 4.14 -13.79 8.68
CA LYS A 128 3.67 -12.54 9.27
C LYS A 128 4.78 -11.50 9.18
N GLY A 129 4.40 -10.24 9.08
CA GLY A 129 5.31 -9.11 8.96
C GLY A 129 4.81 -8.08 7.96
N ALA A 130 5.75 -7.42 7.27
CA ALA A 130 5.44 -6.39 6.29
C ALA A 130 6.35 -6.43 5.08
N VAL A 131 5.83 -5.96 3.95
CA VAL A 131 6.58 -5.57 2.75
C VAL A 131 6.26 -4.12 2.43
N SER A 132 7.18 -3.41 1.81
CA SER A 132 6.95 -2.02 1.45
C SER A 132 7.63 -1.64 0.15
N ILE A 133 7.09 -0.62 -0.52
CA ILE A 133 7.76 0.13 -1.59
C ILE A 133 7.86 1.57 -1.09
N ARG A 134 9.04 2.17 -1.18
CA ARG A 134 9.26 3.59 -0.93
C ARG A 134 9.98 4.25 -2.09
N LEU A 135 9.83 5.55 -2.23
CA LEU A 135 10.44 6.35 -3.28
C LEU A 135 10.42 7.84 -2.94
N SER A 136 11.21 8.62 -3.66
CA SER A 136 10.98 10.05 -3.85
C SER A 136 9.94 10.22 -4.95
N LEU A 137 8.78 10.78 -4.61
CA LEU A 137 7.70 11.10 -5.55
C LEU A 137 7.53 12.62 -5.61
N TYR A 138 7.76 13.20 -6.79
CA TYR A 138 7.72 14.65 -6.99
C TYR A 138 8.52 15.43 -5.93
N GLY A 139 9.72 14.92 -5.61
CA GLY A 139 10.64 15.54 -4.66
C GLY A 139 10.33 15.33 -3.17
N THR A 140 9.31 14.54 -2.80
CA THR A 140 9.03 14.20 -1.38
C THR A 140 9.17 12.70 -1.13
N GLY A 141 9.57 12.31 0.08
CA GLY A 141 9.70 10.91 0.45
C GLY A 141 8.33 10.29 0.77
N VAL A 142 7.97 9.19 0.12
CA VAL A 142 6.75 8.43 0.39
C VAL A 142 7.05 6.95 0.63
N ALA A 143 6.40 6.36 1.63
CA ALA A 143 6.44 4.92 1.93
C ALA A 143 5.05 4.29 1.89
N PHE A 144 4.93 3.17 1.18
CA PHE A 144 3.74 2.31 1.14
C PHE A 144 4.06 0.99 1.82
N VAL A 145 3.38 0.67 2.92
CA VAL A 145 3.63 -0.51 3.75
C VAL A 145 2.40 -1.42 3.72
N CYS A 146 2.58 -2.65 3.26
CA CYS A 146 1.58 -3.71 3.30
C CYS A 146 1.97 -4.73 4.37
N SER A 147 1.13 -4.95 5.38
CA SER A 147 1.42 -5.88 6.48
C SER A 147 0.37 -6.98 6.65
N HIS A 148 0.81 -8.11 7.21
CA HIS A 148 -0.05 -9.19 7.67
C HIS A 148 0.34 -9.50 9.12
N LEU A 149 -0.48 -9.07 10.08
CA LEU A 149 -0.19 -9.17 11.52
C LEU A 149 -0.80 -10.42 12.15
N ALA A 150 -0.42 -10.73 13.40
CA ALA A 150 -0.85 -11.90 14.14
C ALA A 150 -2.39 -12.07 14.14
N ALA A 151 -2.86 -13.24 13.72
CA ALA A 151 -4.27 -13.57 13.62
C ALA A 151 -4.85 -14.07 14.96
N HIS A 152 -6.18 -14.17 15.03
CA HIS A 152 -6.99 -14.60 16.19
C HIS A 152 -7.31 -13.50 17.22
N ASP A 153 -8.47 -13.65 17.86
CA ASP A 153 -9.07 -12.64 18.75
C ASP A 153 -8.22 -12.37 20.00
N ASP A 154 -7.58 -13.40 20.55
CA ASP A 154 -6.76 -13.37 21.75
C ASP A 154 -5.34 -12.83 21.52
N LYS A 155 -4.98 -12.51 20.27
CA LYS A 155 -3.61 -12.14 19.85
C LYS A 155 -3.36 -10.65 19.71
N LEU A 156 -4.08 -9.83 20.49
CA LEU A 156 -3.92 -8.38 20.48
C LEU A 156 -2.49 -7.97 20.86
N LYS A 157 -1.89 -8.62 21.86
CA LYS A 157 -0.54 -8.31 22.31
C LYS A 157 0.49 -8.60 21.21
N GLU A 158 0.37 -9.74 20.54
CA GLU A 158 1.25 -10.14 19.45
C GLU A 158 1.12 -9.20 18.24
N ARG A 159 -0.08 -8.69 17.92
CA ARG A 159 -0.25 -7.65 16.87
C ARG A 159 0.45 -6.33 17.22
N ILE A 160 0.42 -5.92 18.49
CA ILE A 160 1.14 -4.73 18.95
C ILE A 160 2.66 -4.96 18.84
N GLU A 161 3.13 -6.15 19.24
CA GLU A 161 4.54 -6.53 19.10
C GLU A 161 4.97 -6.58 17.62
N ASP A 162 4.16 -7.14 16.73
CA ASP A 162 4.41 -7.13 15.28
C ASP A 162 4.57 -5.69 14.76
N TYR A 163 3.67 -4.78 15.14
CA TYR A 163 3.75 -3.37 14.76
C TYR A 163 5.08 -2.74 15.20
N HIS A 164 5.46 -2.90 16.47
CA HIS A 164 6.72 -2.33 16.97
C HIS A 164 7.93 -2.95 16.28
N GLN A 165 7.94 -4.27 16.06
CA GLN A 165 9.02 -4.93 15.33
C GLN A 165 9.15 -4.39 13.90
N ILE A 166 8.05 -4.12 13.21
CA ILE A 166 8.07 -3.51 11.87
C ILE A 166 8.63 -2.08 11.98
N VAL A 167 8.12 -1.24 12.87
CA VAL A 167 8.60 0.15 13.02
C VAL A 167 10.10 0.21 13.35
N ASP A 168 10.57 -0.68 14.21
CA ASP A 168 11.94 -0.68 14.72
C ASP A 168 12.93 -1.29 13.73
N ASN A 169 12.53 -2.31 12.95
CA ASN A 169 13.45 -3.09 12.12
C ASN A 169 13.30 -2.86 10.61
N HIS A 170 12.20 -2.27 10.15
CA HIS A 170 11.99 -2.02 8.72
C HIS A 170 12.81 -0.79 8.29
N LYS A 171 14.02 -1.05 7.77
CA LYS A 171 15.02 -0.03 7.45
C LYS A 171 15.30 0.04 5.96
N TYR A 172 15.38 1.26 5.44
CA TYR A 172 15.76 1.57 4.08
C TYR A 172 17.20 2.09 4.01
N ASN A 173 17.78 2.03 2.82
CA ASN A 173 19.13 2.51 2.58
C ASN A 173 19.20 3.99 2.25
N ALA A 174 18.13 4.62 1.74
CA ALA A 174 18.27 6.02 1.36
C ALA A 174 18.29 6.99 2.55
N GLU A 175 19.25 7.90 2.46
CA GLU A 175 19.55 8.94 3.43
C GLU A 175 18.34 9.86 3.66
N GLY A 176 18.18 10.37 4.89
CA GLY A 176 17.00 11.13 5.30
C GLY A 176 15.72 10.30 5.50
N TYR A 177 15.60 9.14 4.84
CA TYR A 177 14.38 8.32 4.79
C TYR A 177 14.64 6.86 5.19
N ARG A 178 15.38 6.66 6.27
CA ARG A 178 15.86 5.33 6.71
C ARG A 178 14.78 4.50 7.40
N ARG A 179 13.77 5.10 7.99
CA ARG A 179 12.66 4.43 8.69
C ARG A 179 11.33 4.80 8.06
N ILE A 180 10.31 3.96 8.27
CA ILE A 180 8.95 4.21 7.76
C ILE A 180 8.50 5.63 8.09
N PHE A 181 8.58 6.04 9.35
CA PHE A 181 8.09 7.34 9.81
C PHE A 181 9.05 8.53 9.61
N ASP A 182 10.19 8.31 8.95
CA ASP A 182 11.03 9.41 8.45
C ASP A 182 10.46 10.01 7.14
N HIS A 183 9.53 9.31 6.46
CA HIS A 183 8.92 9.76 5.20
C HIS A 183 7.90 10.88 5.41
N ASP A 184 7.80 11.75 4.41
CA ASP A 184 6.83 12.86 4.38
C ASP A 184 5.40 12.33 4.30
N PHE A 185 5.21 11.27 3.51
CA PHE A 185 3.96 10.54 3.36
C PHE A 185 4.17 9.08 3.75
N VAL A 186 3.28 8.55 4.58
CA VAL A 186 3.24 7.12 4.91
C VAL A 186 1.83 6.61 4.65
N PHE A 187 1.71 5.56 3.87
CA PHE A 187 0.48 4.79 3.71
C PHE A 187 0.73 3.38 4.25
N TRP A 188 -0.06 2.96 5.22
CA TRP A 188 0.07 1.65 5.86
C TRP A 188 -1.25 0.91 5.75
N PHE A 189 -1.24 -0.23 5.08
CA PHE A 189 -2.42 -1.04 4.82
C PHE A 189 -2.12 -2.53 4.95
N GLY A 190 -3.16 -3.36 4.89
CA GLY A 190 -3.01 -4.80 4.94
C GLY A 190 -4.11 -5.52 5.70
N ASP A 191 -3.94 -6.83 5.86
CA ASP A 191 -4.66 -7.62 6.88
C ASP A 191 -3.98 -7.40 8.24
N LEU A 192 -4.42 -6.35 8.93
CA LEU A 192 -3.93 -5.98 10.25
C LEU A 192 -4.49 -6.89 11.34
N ASN A 193 -5.47 -7.74 11.02
CA ASN A 193 -6.04 -8.75 11.91
C ASN A 193 -6.62 -8.24 13.24
N PHE A 194 -6.85 -6.94 13.40
CA PHE A 194 -7.53 -6.40 14.59
C PHE A 194 -8.99 -6.85 14.64
N ARG A 195 -9.47 -7.12 15.86
CA ARG A 195 -10.79 -7.71 16.13
C ARG A 195 -11.60 -6.78 17.03
N LEU A 196 -12.79 -7.21 17.39
CA LEU A 196 -13.60 -6.50 18.39
C LEU A 196 -13.17 -6.89 19.81
N SER A 197 -13.08 -5.90 20.69
CA SER A 197 -12.90 -6.08 22.13
C SER A 197 -14.21 -6.49 22.80
N GLY A 198 -14.13 -7.05 23.99
CA GLY A 198 -15.29 -7.48 24.77
C GLY A 198 -15.84 -8.85 24.36
N GLU A 199 -17.00 -9.21 24.93
CA GLU A 199 -17.51 -10.58 24.99
C GLU A 199 -18.66 -10.87 24.02
N MET A 200 -18.99 -9.94 23.11
CA MET A 200 -20.03 -10.16 22.10
C MET A 200 -19.76 -11.45 21.32
N SER A 201 -20.77 -12.29 21.16
CA SER A 201 -20.67 -13.50 20.35
C SER A 201 -20.65 -13.16 18.85
N ALA A 202 -20.27 -14.12 18.00
CA ALA A 202 -20.33 -13.92 16.55
C ALA A 202 -21.76 -13.64 16.05
N TRP A 203 -22.78 -14.17 16.75
CA TRP A 203 -24.19 -13.93 16.43
C TRP A 203 -24.61 -12.50 16.77
N ASP A 204 -24.20 -11.98 17.93
CA ASP A 204 -24.51 -10.60 18.34
C ASP A 204 -23.88 -9.60 17.36
N VAL A 205 -22.61 -9.82 17.02
CA VAL A 205 -21.90 -8.98 16.04
C VAL A 205 -22.59 -9.03 14.67
N ARG A 206 -22.97 -10.22 14.18
CA ARG A 206 -23.71 -10.34 12.91
C ARG A 206 -25.03 -9.58 12.97
N THR A 207 -25.80 -9.70 14.04
CA THR A 207 -27.07 -8.97 14.20
C THR A 207 -26.85 -7.45 14.17
N ASP A 208 -25.77 -6.95 14.77
CA ASP A 208 -25.44 -5.52 14.70
C ASP A 208 -25.05 -5.08 13.28
N VAL A 209 -24.31 -5.93 12.55
CA VAL A 209 -23.96 -5.70 11.15
C VAL A 209 -25.21 -5.67 10.26
N GLU A 210 -26.13 -6.61 10.43
CA GLU A 210 -27.41 -6.67 9.69
C GLU A 210 -28.29 -5.44 9.94
N ASN A 211 -28.17 -4.83 11.13
CA ASN A 211 -28.85 -3.59 11.49
C ASN A 211 -28.02 -2.32 11.20
N MET A 212 -26.92 -2.43 10.44
CA MET A 212 -26.02 -1.34 10.08
C MET A 212 -25.47 -0.54 11.28
N ARG A 213 -25.32 -1.19 12.44
CA ARG A 213 -24.78 -0.58 13.68
C ARG A 213 -23.25 -0.54 13.70
N TYR A 214 -22.63 -0.21 12.56
CA TYR A 214 -21.17 -0.24 12.40
C TYR A 214 -20.47 0.73 13.36
N ALA A 215 -21.02 1.94 13.53
CA ALA A 215 -20.47 2.95 14.42
C ALA A 215 -20.38 2.48 15.88
N ASP A 216 -21.34 1.67 16.34
CA ASP A 216 -21.31 1.11 17.69
C ASP A 216 -20.28 -0.02 17.82
N LEU A 217 -20.21 -0.91 16.84
CA LEU A 217 -19.20 -1.96 16.79
C LEU A 217 -17.77 -1.39 16.72
N LEU A 218 -17.56 -0.29 15.97
CA LEU A 218 -16.27 0.36 15.81
C LEU A 218 -15.76 1.04 17.10
N LYS A 219 -16.63 1.29 18.09
CA LYS A 219 -16.20 1.70 19.45
C LYS A 219 -15.51 0.55 20.19
N LEU A 220 -15.74 -0.69 19.77
CA LEU A 220 -15.12 -1.88 20.33
C LEU A 220 -13.91 -2.34 19.49
N ASP A 221 -13.65 -1.73 18.34
CA ASP A 221 -12.57 -2.12 17.43
C ASP A 221 -11.19 -1.94 18.09
N GLN A 222 -10.41 -3.01 18.14
CA GLN A 222 -9.11 -3.00 18.80
C GLN A 222 -8.13 -2.00 18.18
N LEU A 223 -8.17 -1.79 16.84
CA LEU A 223 -7.28 -0.83 16.20
C LEU A 223 -7.63 0.60 16.63
N ASN A 224 -8.91 0.98 16.58
CA ASN A 224 -9.37 2.30 17.03
C ASN A 224 -8.97 2.55 18.50
N LEU A 225 -9.26 1.61 19.39
CA LEU A 225 -8.93 1.70 20.81
C LEU A 225 -7.41 1.84 21.05
N LEU A 226 -6.57 1.14 20.28
CA LEU A 226 -5.11 1.24 20.40
C LEU A 226 -4.56 2.58 19.90
N ARG A 227 -5.12 3.10 18.80
CA ARG A 227 -4.76 4.41 18.23
C ARG A 227 -5.10 5.53 19.21
N GLU A 228 -6.30 5.50 19.78
CA GLU A 228 -6.75 6.45 20.82
C GLU A 228 -5.87 6.39 22.07
N LYS A 229 -5.49 5.18 22.51
CA LYS A 229 -4.61 5.00 23.67
C LYS A 229 -3.14 5.39 23.40
N GLY A 230 -2.75 5.54 22.13
CA GLY A 230 -1.36 5.85 21.78
C GLY A 230 -0.41 4.65 21.77
N SER A 231 -0.92 3.41 21.85
CA SER A 231 -0.08 2.21 22.04
C SER A 231 0.47 1.63 20.71
N ALA A 232 -0.27 1.72 19.62
CA ALA A 232 0.15 1.33 18.28
C ALA A 232 -0.62 2.13 17.23
N PHE A 233 -0.03 2.35 16.05
CA PHE A 233 -0.63 3.09 14.93
C PHE A 233 -1.11 4.52 15.22
N SER A 234 -0.77 5.11 16.37
CA SER A 234 -1.25 6.43 16.81
C SER A 234 -0.70 7.61 16.02
N LEU A 235 0.38 7.41 15.28
CA LEU A 235 0.92 8.39 14.33
C LEU A 235 0.15 8.41 12.99
N LEU A 236 -0.78 7.49 12.78
CA LEU A 236 -1.51 7.31 11.53
C LEU A 236 -2.99 7.67 11.71
N GLU A 237 -3.53 8.30 10.68
CA GLU A 237 -4.93 8.65 10.50
C GLU A 237 -5.65 7.59 9.63
N GLU A 238 -6.94 7.44 9.86
CA GLU A 238 -7.81 6.51 9.13
C GLU A 238 -9.22 7.09 9.15
N GLN A 239 -9.85 7.19 7.98
CA GLN A 239 -11.28 7.45 7.89
C GLN A 239 -12.03 6.27 8.50
N GLN A 240 -13.00 6.54 9.38
CA GLN A 240 -13.80 5.48 9.97
C GLN A 240 -14.51 4.65 8.88
N PRO A 241 -14.39 3.30 8.87
CA PRO A 241 -15.11 2.46 7.94
C PRO A 241 -16.62 2.67 8.04
N ASP A 242 -17.28 2.89 6.90
CA ASP A 242 -18.74 2.96 6.77
C ASP A 242 -19.33 1.69 6.11
N PHE A 243 -18.48 0.70 5.84
CA PHE A 243 -18.82 -0.61 5.30
C PHE A 243 -18.80 -1.71 6.37
N ALA A 244 -19.45 -2.83 6.08
CA ALA A 244 -19.53 -3.98 6.97
C ALA A 244 -18.15 -4.65 7.19
N PRO A 245 -17.95 -5.41 8.30
CA PRO A 245 -16.72 -6.15 8.54
C PRO A 245 -16.29 -7.05 7.37
N THR A 246 -15.00 -7.06 7.05
CA THR A 246 -14.46 -7.69 5.83
C THR A 246 -14.04 -9.15 6.03
N PHE A 247 -14.10 -9.64 7.27
CA PHE A 247 -13.75 -11.00 7.67
C PHE A 247 -14.78 -11.49 8.71
N LYS A 248 -15.12 -12.78 8.85
CA LYS A 248 -14.76 -13.95 8.03
C LYS A 248 -15.99 -14.42 7.26
N PHE A 249 -15.88 -14.56 5.96
CA PHE A 249 -16.95 -15.06 5.10
C PHE A 249 -16.86 -16.57 4.88
N VAL A 250 -17.95 -17.16 4.42
CA VAL A 250 -17.92 -18.45 3.72
C VAL A 250 -17.53 -18.15 2.27
N GLU A 251 -16.39 -18.69 1.84
CA GLU A 251 -15.89 -18.55 0.46
C GLU A 251 -16.98 -18.85 -0.59
N GLY A 252 -16.99 -18.07 -1.66
CA GLY A 252 -18.02 -18.12 -2.71
C GLY A 252 -19.35 -17.47 -2.33
N THR A 253 -19.46 -16.83 -1.16
CA THR A 253 -20.70 -16.18 -0.70
C THR A 253 -20.42 -14.84 0.01
N ASN A 254 -21.51 -14.15 0.36
CA ASN A 254 -21.51 -12.98 1.26
C ASN A 254 -22.06 -13.30 2.67
N ASN A 255 -22.10 -14.58 3.04
CA ASN A 255 -22.53 -15.01 4.36
C ASN A 255 -21.34 -15.10 5.32
N TYR A 256 -21.47 -14.51 6.51
CA TYR A 256 -20.43 -14.65 7.54
C TYR A 256 -20.31 -16.09 8.04
N ASN A 257 -19.07 -16.56 8.17
CA ASN A 257 -18.73 -17.80 8.85
C ASN A 257 -18.59 -17.53 10.35
N LEU A 258 -19.68 -17.74 11.08
CA LEU A 258 -19.79 -17.44 12.52
C LEU A 258 -18.94 -18.34 13.45
N LYS A 259 -18.06 -19.19 12.90
CA LYS A 259 -16.95 -19.79 13.66
C LYS A 259 -15.93 -18.74 14.12
N ARG A 260 -15.98 -17.55 13.54
CA ARG A 260 -15.23 -16.36 13.96
C ARG A 260 -16.20 -15.18 14.03
N ARG A 261 -15.91 -14.21 14.90
CA ARG A 261 -16.67 -12.96 14.94
C ARG A 261 -16.34 -12.13 13.70
N PRO A 262 -17.34 -11.51 13.05
CA PRO A 262 -17.07 -10.53 12.02
C PRO A 262 -16.13 -9.41 12.52
N ALA A 263 -15.12 -9.04 11.74
CA ALA A 263 -14.14 -8.01 12.09
C ALA A 263 -13.62 -7.24 10.87
N TRP A 264 -13.23 -5.97 11.07
CA TRP A 264 -12.49 -5.16 10.10
C TRP A 264 -10.99 -5.48 10.19
N CYS A 265 -10.61 -6.64 9.65
CA CYS A 265 -9.22 -7.07 9.62
C CYS A 265 -8.40 -6.26 8.59
N ASP A 266 -9.02 -5.89 7.48
CA ASP A 266 -8.38 -5.29 6.31
C ASP A 266 -8.50 -3.76 6.36
N ARG A 267 -7.37 -3.05 6.55
CA ARG A 267 -7.36 -1.62 6.91
C ARG A 267 -6.42 -0.80 6.05
N ILE A 268 -6.69 0.50 5.91
CA ILE A 268 -5.84 1.45 5.17
C ILE A 268 -5.72 2.74 5.98
N LEU A 269 -4.50 3.04 6.42
CA LEU A 269 -4.17 4.21 7.22
C LEU A 269 -3.11 5.06 6.51
N HIS A 270 -3.00 6.33 6.88
CA HIS A 270 -2.01 7.24 6.31
C HIS A 270 -1.49 8.28 7.32
N ARG A 271 -0.36 8.90 7.00
CA ARG A 271 0.22 10.04 7.73
C ARG A 271 0.86 10.99 6.74
N VAL A 272 0.72 12.29 6.99
CA VAL A 272 1.37 13.35 6.22
C VAL A 272 2.09 14.33 7.15
N GLN A 273 3.30 14.75 6.78
CA GLN A 273 4.04 15.81 7.48
C GLN A 273 3.77 17.18 6.82
N SER A 274 2.57 17.73 7.00
CA SER A 274 2.05 18.83 6.17
C SER A 274 2.88 20.11 6.08
N ASN A 275 3.59 20.51 7.12
CA ASN A 275 4.28 21.81 7.19
C ASN A 275 5.75 21.68 7.62
N ILE A 276 6.41 20.61 7.20
CA ILE A 276 7.80 20.34 7.59
C ILE A 276 8.81 21.21 6.83
N TYR A 277 8.48 21.66 5.60
CA TYR A 277 9.35 22.48 4.77
C TYR A 277 8.81 23.91 4.61
N PRO A 278 9.66 24.96 4.77
CA PRO A 278 9.21 26.34 4.61
C PRO A 278 8.63 26.61 3.22
N GLY A 279 7.39 27.09 3.19
CA GLY A 279 6.72 27.46 1.94
C GLY A 279 6.22 26.27 1.10
N ILE A 280 6.30 25.04 1.61
CA ILE A 280 5.71 23.85 0.98
C ILE A 280 4.62 23.29 1.89
N THR A 281 3.48 22.99 1.32
CA THR A 281 2.37 22.33 2.00
C THR A 281 2.16 20.94 1.40
N LEU A 282 2.16 19.92 2.26
CA LEU A 282 1.91 18.53 1.89
C LEU A 282 0.51 18.12 2.36
N SER A 283 -0.27 17.47 1.50
CA SER A 283 -1.57 16.92 1.89
C SER A 283 -1.89 15.60 1.19
N ALA A 284 -2.56 14.71 1.92
CA ALA A 284 -3.12 13.47 1.39
C ALA A 284 -4.58 13.37 1.86
N ASN A 285 -5.52 13.82 1.03
CA ASN A 285 -6.94 13.78 1.40
C ASN A 285 -7.54 12.45 0.92
N GLN A 286 -8.10 11.66 1.84
CA GLN A 286 -8.80 10.44 1.48
C GLN A 286 -10.10 10.77 0.75
N LEU A 287 -10.24 10.28 -0.48
CA LEU A 287 -11.37 10.50 -1.38
C LEU A 287 -12.40 9.36 -1.31
N SER A 288 -11.95 8.16 -0.96
CA SER A 288 -12.84 7.02 -0.72
C SER A 288 -12.24 6.00 0.22
N TYR A 289 -13.12 5.19 0.82
CA TYR A 289 -12.75 4.01 1.60
C TYR A 289 -13.85 2.95 1.49
N GLN A 290 -13.58 1.84 0.81
CA GLN A 290 -14.63 0.93 0.35
C GLN A 290 -14.25 -0.54 0.50
N SER A 291 -15.24 -1.38 0.77
CA SER A 291 -15.15 -2.84 0.72
C SER A 291 -15.87 -3.37 -0.51
N HIS A 292 -15.30 -4.39 -1.16
CA HIS A 292 -15.79 -4.91 -2.44
C HIS A 292 -16.50 -6.27 -2.28
N MET A 293 -17.79 -6.23 -1.93
CA MET A 293 -18.58 -7.44 -1.62
C MET A 293 -18.82 -8.39 -2.80
N ASP A 294 -18.68 -7.91 -4.04
CA ASP A 294 -18.85 -8.73 -5.25
C ASP A 294 -17.70 -9.72 -5.44
N TYR A 295 -16.58 -9.51 -4.74
CA TYR A 295 -15.43 -10.41 -4.76
C TYR A 295 -15.56 -11.45 -3.63
N MET A 296 -15.85 -12.68 -4.02
CA MET A 296 -16.17 -13.78 -3.10
C MET A 296 -15.13 -14.90 -3.09
N LEU A 297 -13.98 -14.71 -3.75
CA LEU A 297 -12.94 -15.72 -3.88
C LEU A 297 -12.39 -16.19 -2.52
N SER A 298 -12.21 -15.25 -1.60
CA SER A 298 -11.62 -15.45 -0.27
C SER A 298 -12.67 -15.31 0.83
N ASP A 299 -12.33 -15.75 2.04
CA ASP A 299 -13.08 -15.45 3.26
C ASP A 299 -12.87 -14.01 3.75
N HIS A 300 -12.00 -13.25 3.08
CA HIS A 300 -11.87 -11.79 3.18
C HIS A 300 -12.42 -11.07 1.95
N LYS A 301 -12.98 -9.88 2.18
CA LYS A 301 -13.36 -8.94 1.12
C LYS A 301 -12.24 -7.94 0.83
N PRO A 302 -11.94 -7.63 -0.44
CA PRO A 302 -10.97 -6.60 -0.76
C PRO A 302 -11.41 -5.25 -0.19
N VAL A 303 -10.44 -4.45 0.25
CA VAL A 303 -10.66 -3.09 0.74
C VAL A 303 -9.80 -2.13 -0.06
N SER A 304 -10.38 -1.08 -0.61
CA SER A 304 -9.66 -0.04 -1.32
C SER A 304 -9.89 1.35 -0.74
N ALA A 305 -8.93 2.24 -1.00
CA ALA A 305 -9.05 3.67 -0.72
C ALA A 305 -8.37 4.46 -1.81
N THR A 306 -8.86 5.65 -2.08
CA THR A 306 -8.21 6.61 -2.98
C THR A 306 -7.81 7.85 -2.21
N PHE A 307 -6.68 8.44 -2.57
CA PHE A 307 -6.14 9.63 -1.93
C PHE A 307 -5.77 10.67 -2.98
N SER A 308 -6.13 11.92 -2.73
CA SER A 308 -5.52 13.06 -3.43
C SER A 308 -4.21 13.38 -2.73
N TYR A 309 -3.10 13.16 -3.44
CA TYR A 309 -1.75 13.47 -3.01
C TYR A 309 -1.34 14.82 -3.60
N LYS A 310 -1.06 15.81 -2.74
CA LYS A 310 -0.70 17.16 -3.19
C LYS A 310 0.57 17.68 -2.54
N VAL A 311 1.34 18.37 -3.38
CA VAL A 311 2.53 19.13 -3.00
C VAL A 311 2.37 20.53 -3.57
N ASP A 312 2.10 21.49 -2.69
CA ASP A 312 1.87 22.89 -3.06
C ASP A 312 3.03 23.76 -2.56
N ALA A 313 3.46 24.72 -3.37
CA ALA A 313 4.44 25.73 -2.99
C ALA A 313 3.82 27.13 -2.92
N ALA A 314 4.12 27.85 -1.85
CA ALA A 314 3.66 29.22 -1.61
C ALA A 314 4.74 30.24 -1.97
N ASN A 315 4.34 31.29 -2.69
CA ASN A 315 5.14 32.48 -3.02
C ASN A 315 6.42 32.23 -3.84
N ARG A 316 6.63 31.00 -4.32
CA ARG A 316 7.76 30.61 -5.16
C ARG A 316 7.38 29.40 -5.99
N THR A 317 7.83 29.36 -7.24
CA THR A 317 7.80 28.17 -8.08
C THR A 317 8.99 27.29 -7.72
N PHE A 318 8.73 26.02 -7.42
CA PHE A 318 9.76 24.99 -7.25
C PHE A 318 9.57 23.92 -8.33
N THR A 319 10.66 23.39 -8.86
CA THR A 319 10.60 22.10 -9.58
C THR A 319 10.67 20.94 -8.58
N ASP A 320 10.28 19.75 -9.01
CA ASP A 320 10.43 18.56 -8.17
C ASP A 320 11.90 18.16 -7.96
N GLU A 321 12.83 18.54 -8.85
CA GLU A 321 14.28 18.46 -8.60
C GLU A 321 14.72 19.36 -7.45
N GLU A 322 14.33 20.64 -7.46
CA GLU A 322 14.69 21.58 -6.39
C GLU A 322 14.12 21.12 -5.04
N LEU A 323 12.90 20.60 -5.05
CA LEU A 323 12.30 20.01 -3.86
C LEU A 323 13.06 18.75 -3.43
N HIS A 324 13.42 17.87 -4.36
CA HIS A 324 14.21 16.67 -4.07
C HIS A 324 15.53 17.01 -3.37
N GLU A 325 16.28 17.99 -3.88
CA GLU A 325 17.55 18.43 -3.28
C GLU A 325 17.35 18.99 -1.86
N MET A 326 16.24 19.69 -1.62
CA MET A 326 15.91 20.22 -0.29
C MET A 326 15.55 19.10 0.69
N THR A 327 14.75 18.11 0.28
CA THR A 327 14.17 17.10 1.17
C THR A 327 15.05 15.86 1.35
N HIS A 328 15.93 15.55 0.40
CA HIS A 328 16.83 14.38 0.44
C HIS A 328 18.28 14.75 0.76
N GLY A 329 18.54 16.04 1.03
CA GLY A 329 19.88 16.61 1.16
C GLY A 329 20.48 16.91 -0.22
N ALA A 330 21.27 17.98 -0.29
CA ALA A 330 22.01 18.29 -1.51
C ALA A 330 22.89 17.08 -1.86
N ALA A 331 22.73 16.52 -3.06
CA ALA A 331 23.70 15.57 -3.57
C ALA A 331 25.09 16.21 -3.43
N PRO A 332 26.12 15.50 -2.93
CA PRO A 332 27.47 16.04 -2.97
C PRO A 332 27.74 16.41 -4.41
N SER A 333 27.97 17.70 -4.65
CA SER A 333 28.09 18.29 -5.98
C SER A 333 29.12 17.48 -6.77
N THR A 334 28.65 16.60 -7.65
CA THR A 334 29.53 16.01 -8.65
C THR A 334 29.72 17.08 -9.71
N THR A 335 30.64 18.01 -9.46
CA THR A 335 31.38 18.63 -10.54
C THR A 335 32.15 17.51 -11.25
N ALA A 336 31.49 16.78 -12.14
CA ALA A 336 32.16 15.93 -13.09
C ALA A 336 32.83 16.85 -14.12
N PRO A 337 34.14 16.70 -14.39
CA PRO A 337 34.78 17.41 -15.48
C PRO A 337 34.16 16.94 -16.80
N ASN A 338 33.93 17.87 -17.72
CA ASN A 338 33.49 17.59 -19.08
C ASN A 338 34.36 16.50 -19.71
N VAL A 339 33.83 15.28 -19.80
CA VAL A 339 34.38 14.24 -20.68
C VAL A 339 33.33 14.01 -21.77
N SER A 340 33.65 14.52 -22.95
CA SER A 340 32.94 14.25 -24.19
C SER A 340 32.91 12.75 -24.44
N LEU A 341 31.70 12.17 -24.45
CA LEU A 341 31.47 10.79 -24.85
C LEU A 341 30.89 10.78 -26.27
N THR A 342 31.77 10.56 -27.23
CA THR A 342 31.44 10.16 -28.60
C THR A 342 30.75 8.80 -28.56
N PHE A 343 29.49 8.75 -28.99
CA PHE A 343 28.73 7.50 -29.15
C PHE A 343 29.33 6.67 -30.30
N ALA A 344 29.79 5.45 -29.99
CA ALA A 344 29.98 4.40 -30.97
C ALA A 344 28.91 3.33 -30.74
N PHE A 345 27.98 3.23 -31.71
CA PHE A 345 27.04 2.14 -31.85
C PHE A 345 27.79 0.82 -32.11
N ALA A 346 27.48 -0.23 -31.33
CA ALA A 346 27.78 -1.60 -31.73
C ALA A 346 26.61 -2.51 -31.35
N VAL A 347 25.89 -2.90 -32.40
CA VAL A 347 24.85 -3.91 -32.47
C VAL A 347 25.47 -5.28 -32.19
N LEU A 348 24.88 -6.10 -31.30
CA LEU A 348 25.16 -7.54 -31.26
C LEU A 348 23.94 -8.32 -31.77
N VAL A 349 24.05 -8.79 -33.01
CA VAL A 349 23.21 -9.83 -33.59
C VAL A 349 23.80 -11.20 -33.24
N ALA A 350 22.91 -12.15 -32.96
CA ALA A 350 23.15 -13.53 -32.62
C ALA A 350 24.02 -14.31 -33.63
N LEU A 351 24.63 -15.42 -33.17
CA LEU A 351 24.77 -16.66 -33.94
C LEU A 351 25.03 -17.87 -33.02
N SER A 352 24.19 -18.89 -33.19
CA SER A 352 24.26 -20.25 -32.69
C SER A 352 25.09 -21.17 -33.62
N CYS A 353 25.44 -22.38 -33.12
CA CYS A 353 26.14 -23.52 -33.76
C CYS A 353 27.68 -23.39 -33.84
N THR A 354 28.53 -24.39 -33.56
CA THR A 354 28.40 -25.86 -33.50
C THR A 354 29.67 -26.48 -32.86
N GLN A 355 29.54 -27.72 -32.33
CA GLN A 355 30.56 -28.78 -32.18
C GLN A 355 31.71 -28.61 -31.16
N LEU A 356 31.68 -29.39 -30.07
CA LEU A 356 32.25 -30.75 -29.98
C LEU A 356 31.67 -31.51 -28.78
#